data_AF-A0A2T6J0F8-F1
#
_entry.id   AF-A0A2T6J0F8-F1
#
_cell.length_a   1.000
_cell.length_b   1.000
_cell.length_c   1.000
_cell.angle_alpha   90.00
_cell.angle_beta   90.00
_cell.angle_gamma   90.00
#
_symmetry.space_group_name_H-M   'P 1'
#
loop_
_entity.id
_entity.type
_entity.pdbx_description
1 polymer ?
#
loop_
_entity_poly.entity_id
_entity_poly.type
_entity_poly.pdbx_seq_one_letter_code
_entity_poly.pdbx_strand_id
1 'polypeptide(L)'
;LRDLAVEIHLHFLTHPPQPASGVCLALTADEEAALMAALSPASRELFTSLPVTFQHKLIRDIEVHQFPKAILRFPAHELIAAMVAAVLKKEKDAGTFSGSFSPLCFEFSDSLRASYPSLYDCSLGSTLGHLSAMCATMHALPSHAVQVSVANPTSCPTVFEPLVLPLAASAAQLHGLCVSSAAVSETPANGVFSVAEGDALFALSESASEDAVSQLVAQGMQSGWVEAEKYCNPGPLQFAEPAKDYYYSRSLFEVLKGAMKSEACGAAACRDQ
;
A
#
# COMPACT_ATOMS: atom_id res chain seq x y z
N LEU A 1 -11.54 4.80 7.59
CA LEU A 1 -12.26 3.72 6.85
C LEU A 1 -11.98 2.35 7.44
N ARG A 2 -10.72 1.97 7.69
CA ARG A 2 -10.35 0.71 8.35
C ARG A 2 -11.10 0.51 9.67
N ASP A 3 -11.03 1.49 10.58
CA ASP A 3 -11.64 1.37 11.92
C ASP A 3 -13.16 1.25 11.85
N LEU A 4 -13.80 2.08 11.03
CA LEU A 4 -15.22 1.97 10.70
C LEU A 4 -15.58 0.54 10.25
N ALA A 5 -14.81 -0.06 9.34
CA ALA A 5 -15.09 -1.41 8.87
C ALA A 5 -14.86 -2.49 9.93
N VAL A 6 -13.87 -2.30 10.82
CA VAL A 6 -13.67 -3.18 11.98
C VAL A 6 -14.87 -3.10 12.91
N GLU A 7 -15.35 -1.90 13.24
CA GLU A 7 -16.53 -1.70 14.10
C GLU A 7 -17.79 -2.35 13.50
N ILE A 8 -18.07 -2.13 12.21
CA ILE A 8 -19.19 -2.78 11.51
C ILE A 8 -19.02 -4.31 11.55
N HIS A 9 -17.82 -4.82 11.30
CA HIS A 9 -17.56 -6.26 11.32
C HIS A 9 -17.80 -6.87 12.71
N LEU A 10 -17.30 -6.22 13.78
CA LEU A 10 -17.53 -6.64 15.16
C LEU A 10 -19.03 -6.61 15.52
N HIS A 11 -19.76 -5.61 15.01
CA HIS A 11 -21.21 -5.56 15.15
C HIS A 11 -21.88 -6.77 14.49
N PHE A 12 -21.52 -7.11 13.24
CA PHE A 12 -22.10 -8.28 12.55
C PHE A 12 -21.73 -9.62 13.15
N LEU A 13 -20.59 -9.73 13.85
CA LEU A 13 -20.25 -10.94 14.61
C LEU A 13 -21.17 -11.15 15.82
N THR A 14 -21.67 -10.06 16.41
CA THR A 14 -22.55 -10.11 17.59
C THR A 14 -24.03 -10.08 17.21
N HIS A 15 -24.36 -9.40 16.11
CA HIS A 15 -25.71 -9.18 15.59
C HIS A 15 -25.71 -9.48 14.08
N PRO A 16 -25.76 -10.77 13.68
CA PRO A 16 -25.72 -11.14 12.27
C PRO A 16 -26.98 -10.65 11.54
N PRO A 17 -26.86 -10.01 10.36
CA PRO A 17 -28.00 -9.50 9.60
C PRO A 17 -28.91 -10.65 9.12
N GLN A 18 -30.22 -10.39 9.05
CA GLN A 18 -31.21 -11.38 8.59
C GLN A 18 -31.82 -11.02 7.23
N PRO A 19 -32.03 -11.99 6.31
CA PRO A 19 -31.62 -13.40 6.40
C PRO A 19 -30.10 -13.56 6.22
N ALA A 20 -29.54 -14.56 6.89
CA ALA A 20 -28.12 -14.93 6.83
C ALA A 20 -27.67 -15.51 5.46
N SER A 21 -28.35 -15.15 4.37
CA SER A 21 -28.18 -15.74 3.04
C SER A 21 -27.25 -14.93 2.15
N GLY A 22 -26.16 -14.34 2.66
CA GLY A 22 -25.03 -13.79 1.88
C GLY A 22 -25.36 -12.85 0.70
N VAL A 23 -26.59 -12.34 0.64
CA VAL A 23 -27.22 -11.61 -0.48
C VAL A 23 -28.21 -10.58 0.08
N CYS A 24 -28.09 -10.17 1.36
CA CYS A 24 -28.95 -9.12 1.87
C CYS A 24 -28.61 -7.80 1.16
N LEU A 25 -29.57 -7.24 0.42
CA LEU A 25 -29.36 -6.07 -0.44
C LEU A 25 -29.36 -4.75 0.36
N ALA A 26 -29.92 -4.75 1.58
CA ALA A 26 -29.96 -3.62 2.51
C ALA A 26 -30.30 -4.12 3.91
N LEU A 27 -29.72 -3.49 4.94
CA LEU A 27 -30.17 -3.67 6.33
C LEU A 27 -31.61 -3.17 6.47
N THR A 28 -32.36 -3.77 7.37
CA THR A 28 -33.64 -3.19 7.81
C THR A 28 -33.39 -1.88 8.57
N ALA A 29 -34.39 -0.99 8.63
CA ALA A 29 -34.26 0.29 9.33
C ALA A 29 -33.88 0.12 10.81
N ASP A 30 -34.37 -0.95 11.45
CA ASP A 30 -34.03 -1.27 12.84
C ASP A 30 -32.58 -1.76 12.99
N GLU A 31 -32.11 -2.59 12.06
CA GLU A 31 -30.70 -3.04 12.02
C GLU A 31 -29.74 -1.88 11.73
N GLU A 32 -30.10 -0.97 10.82
CA GLU A 32 -29.32 0.23 10.53
C GLU A 32 -29.25 1.14 11.76
N ALA A 33 -30.37 1.35 12.46
CA ALA A 33 -30.40 2.12 13.70
C ALA A 33 -29.54 1.49 14.80
N ALA A 34 -29.57 0.16 14.94
CA ALA A 34 -28.75 -0.58 15.90
C ALA A 34 -27.25 -0.48 15.56
N LEU A 35 -26.90 -0.63 14.27
CA LEU A 35 -25.53 -0.44 13.80
C LEU A 35 -25.05 0.97 14.12
N MET A 36 -25.82 1.98 13.75
CA MET A 36 -25.49 3.38 13.99
C MET A 36 -25.32 3.68 15.48
N ALA A 37 -26.12 3.07 16.35
CA ALA A 37 -25.96 3.19 17.80
C ALA A 37 -24.67 2.53 18.31
N ALA A 38 -24.23 1.44 17.69
CA ALA A 38 -23.01 0.70 18.06
C ALA A 38 -21.71 1.38 17.61
N LEU A 39 -21.74 2.15 16.51
CA LEU A 39 -20.56 2.85 16.01
C LEU A 39 -20.06 3.94 16.96
N SER A 40 -18.74 4.13 17.00
CA SER A 40 -18.11 5.27 17.65
C SER A 40 -18.55 6.59 16.99
N PRO A 41 -18.52 7.73 17.70
CA PRO A 41 -18.96 9.00 17.14
C PRO A 41 -18.26 9.38 15.83
N ALA A 42 -16.94 9.14 15.75
CA ALA A 42 -16.14 9.42 14.57
C ALA A 42 -16.49 8.46 13.40
N SER A 43 -16.63 7.16 13.68
CA SER A 43 -17.04 6.17 12.68
C SER A 43 -18.45 6.46 12.15
N ARG A 44 -19.37 6.85 13.03
CA ARG A 44 -20.74 7.23 12.69
C ARG A 44 -20.78 8.45 11.76
N GLU A 45 -20.05 9.51 12.10
CA GLU A 45 -19.97 10.71 11.26
C GLU A 45 -19.33 10.41 9.90
N LEU A 46 -18.26 9.62 9.88
CA LEU A 46 -17.65 9.17 8.64
C LEU A 46 -18.67 8.39 7.78
N PHE A 47 -19.37 7.43 8.37
CA PHE A 47 -20.34 6.58 7.66
C PHE A 47 -21.46 7.42 7.03
N THR A 48 -22.04 8.36 7.77
CA THR A 48 -23.12 9.24 7.25
C THR A 48 -22.63 10.22 6.19
N SER A 49 -21.35 10.59 6.21
CA SER A 49 -20.77 11.45 5.17
C SER A 49 -20.62 10.77 3.81
N LEU A 50 -20.60 9.42 3.78
CA LEU A 50 -20.46 8.66 2.53
C LEU A 50 -21.76 8.73 1.72
N PRO A 51 -21.70 8.68 0.37
CA PRO A 51 -22.91 8.51 -0.43
C PRO A 51 -23.61 7.18 -0.07
N VAL A 52 -24.95 7.19 -0.01
CA VAL A 52 -25.78 6.04 0.41
C VAL A 52 -25.44 4.75 -0.37
N THR A 53 -25.13 4.87 -1.66
CA THR A 53 -24.70 3.72 -2.48
C THR A 53 -23.43 3.05 -1.95
N PHE A 54 -22.48 3.83 -1.42
CA PHE A 54 -21.24 3.33 -0.84
C PHE A 54 -21.41 2.87 0.61
N GLN A 55 -22.36 3.44 1.36
CA GLN A 55 -22.76 2.91 2.67
C GLN A 55 -23.26 1.47 2.54
N HIS A 56 -24.21 1.23 1.62
CA HIS A 56 -24.72 -0.11 1.33
C HIS A 56 -23.64 -1.05 0.79
N LYS A 57 -22.76 -0.54 -0.10
CA LYS A 57 -21.64 -1.33 -0.63
C LYS A 57 -20.69 -1.76 0.50
N LEU A 58 -20.35 -0.85 1.42
CA LEU A 58 -19.46 -1.15 2.55
C LEU A 58 -20.06 -2.21 3.48
N ILE A 59 -21.32 -2.05 3.85
CA ILE A 59 -22.06 -3.05 4.66
C ILE A 59 -22.00 -4.42 3.98
N ARG A 60 -22.36 -4.48 2.69
CA ARG A 60 -22.38 -5.72 1.92
C ARG A 60 -21.01 -6.37 1.82
N ASP A 61 -19.97 -5.60 1.53
CA ASP A 61 -18.61 -6.12 1.41
C ASP A 61 -18.14 -6.73 2.75
N ILE A 62 -18.48 -6.10 3.88
CA ILE A 62 -18.14 -6.59 5.22
C ILE A 62 -18.95 -7.84 5.56
N GLU A 63 -20.24 -7.89 5.25
CA GLU A 63 -21.09 -9.05 5.47
C GLU A 63 -20.56 -10.28 4.69
N VAL A 64 -20.26 -10.10 3.40
CA VAL A 64 -19.88 -11.20 2.49
C VAL A 64 -18.42 -11.63 2.67
N HIS A 65 -17.50 -10.67 2.76
CA HIS A 65 -16.06 -10.96 2.71
C HIS A 65 -15.37 -10.92 4.06
N GLN A 66 -16.01 -10.32 5.08
CA GLN A 66 -15.46 -10.10 6.42
C GLN A 66 -14.19 -9.23 6.40
N PHE A 67 -13.88 -8.62 7.55
CA PHE A 67 -12.61 -7.91 7.70
C PHE A 67 -11.45 -8.92 7.76
N PRO A 68 -10.26 -8.65 7.16
CA PRO A 68 -9.87 -7.44 6.41
C PRO A 68 -10.17 -7.50 4.90
N LYS A 69 -10.62 -8.64 4.37
CA LYS A 69 -10.81 -8.85 2.92
C LYS A 69 -11.82 -7.88 2.31
N ALA A 70 -12.86 -7.52 3.06
CA ALA A 70 -13.86 -6.53 2.66
C ALA A 70 -13.24 -5.19 2.26
N ILE A 71 -12.32 -4.66 3.08
CA ILE A 71 -11.68 -3.36 2.84
C ILE A 71 -10.78 -3.38 1.61
N LEU A 72 -10.07 -4.48 1.37
CA LEU A 72 -9.22 -4.63 0.18
C LEU A 72 -9.99 -4.66 -1.14
N ARG A 73 -11.28 -4.99 -1.09
CA ARG A 73 -12.18 -5.07 -2.25
C ARG A 73 -13.06 -3.83 -2.41
N PHE A 74 -13.10 -2.99 -1.38
CA PHE A 74 -13.93 -1.82 -1.37
C PHE A 74 -13.37 -0.78 -2.36
N PRO A 75 -14.17 -0.29 -3.33
CA PRO A 75 -13.70 0.60 -4.38
C PRO A 75 -13.56 2.04 -3.88
N ALA A 76 -12.55 2.28 -3.04
CA ALA A 76 -12.28 3.57 -2.41
C ALA A 76 -12.05 4.69 -3.45
N HIS A 77 -11.46 4.36 -4.59
CA HIS A 77 -11.20 5.31 -5.67
C HIS A 77 -12.51 5.80 -6.33
N GLU A 78 -13.52 4.93 -6.51
CA GLU A 78 -14.85 5.34 -6.96
C GLU A 78 -15.57 6.19 -5.91
N LEU A 79 -15.42 5.84 -4.63
CA LEU A 79 -16.01 6.60 -3.52
C LEU A 79 -15.49 8.04 -3.52
N ILE A 80 -14.17 8.22 -3.60
CA ILE A 80 -13.54 9.55 -3.63
C ILE A 80 -14.05 10.34 -4.83
N ALA A 81 -14.10 9.72 -6.02
CA ALA A 81 -14.62 10.37 -7.22
C ALA A 81 -16.08 10.82 -7.05
N ALA A 82 -16.94 10.00 -6.46
CA ALA A 82 -18.34 10.34 -6.19
C ALA A 82 -18.49 11.48 -5.18
N MET A 83 -17.68 11.49 -4.12
CA MET A 83 -17.68 12.56 -3.13
C MET A 83 -17.20 13.89 -3.73
N VAL A 84 -16.13 13.87 -4.52
CA VAL A 84 -15.64 15.06 -5.24
C VAL A 84 -16.69 15.58 -6.23
N ALA A 85 -17.34 14.69 -6.98
CA ALA A 85 -18.41 15.08 -7.88
C ALA A 85 -19.58 15.78 -7.15
N ALA A 86 -19.94 15.30 -5.95
CA ALA A 86 -20.98 15.93 -5.14
C ALA A 86 -20.57 17.33 -4.64
N VAL A 87 -19.32 17.52 -4.26
CA VAL A 87 -18.78 18.83 -3.85
C VAL A 87 -18.75 19.80 -5.03
N LEU A 88 -18.15 19.40 -6.16
CA LEU A 88 -18.06 20.24 -7.36
C LEU A 88 -19.42 20.59 -7.95
N LYS A 89 -20.43 19.72 -7.79
CA LYS A 89 -21.81 20.03 -8.15
C LYS A 89 -22.36 21.19 -7.31
N LYS A 90 -22.18 21.17 -5.98
CA LYS A 90 -22.60 22.26 -5.10
C LYS A 90 -21.91 23.57 -5.45
N GLU A 91 -20.61 23.52 -5.75
CA GLU A 91 -19.84 24.70 -6.17
C GLU A 91 -20.28 25.24 -7.54
N LYS A 92 -20.64 24.35 -8.47
CA LYS A 92 -21.21 24.75 -9.77
C LYS A 92 -22.56 25.43 -9.61
N ASP A 93 -23.43 24.90 -8.75
CA ASP A 93 -24.73 25.50 -8.42
C ASP A 93 -24.56 26.87 -7.73
N ALA A 94 -23.51 27.04 -6.94
CA ALA A 94 -23.13 28.33 -6.32
C ALA A 94 -22.39 29.30 -7.27
N GLY A 95 -22.04 28.86 -8.48
CA GLY A 95 -21.29 29.65 -9.46
C GLY A 95 -19.80 29.82 -9.16
N THR A 96 -19.24 29.09 -8.19
CA THR A 96 -17.81 29.16 -7.83
C THR A 96 -16.93 28.19 -8.63
N PHE A 97 -17.53 27.21 -9.31
CA PHE A 97 -16.84 26.27 -10.19
C PHE A 97 -17.42 26.31 -11.61
N SER A 98 -16.58 26.63 -12.60
CA SER A 98 -16.96 26.72 -14.02
C SER A 98 -16.49 25.52 -14.86
N GLY A 99 -15.71 24.61 -14.27
CA GLY A 99 -15.12 23.48 -14.98
C GLY A 99 -16.07 22.31 -15.23
N SER A 100 -15.50 21.27 -15.84
CA SER A 100 -16.13 19.95 -15.99
C SER A 100 -15.35 18.90 -15.22
N PHE A 101 -16.04 18.04 -14.49
CA PHE A 101 -15.44 16.91 -13.78
C PHE A 101 -15.99 15.60 -14.35
N SER A 102 -15.13 14.79 -14.96
CA SER A 102 -15.47 13.51 -15.56
C SER A 102 -14.42 12.47 -15.15
N PRO A 103 -14.51 11.92 -13.92
CA PRO A 103 -13.48 11.05 -13.38
C PRO A 103 -13.44 9.70 -14.13
N LEU A 104 -12.23 9.20 -14.35
CA LEU A 104 -11.98 7.83 -14.76
C LEU A 104 -11.30 7.10 -13.61
N CYS A 105 -11.90 5.98 -13.22
CA CYS A 105 -11.51 5.17 -12.08
C CYS A 105 -10.89 3.88 -12.60
N PHE A 106 -9.64 3.60 -12.22
CA PHE A 106 -8.93 2.39 -12.61
C PHE A 106 -8.47 1.63 -11.37
N GLU A 107 -8.61 0.31 -11.41
CA GLU A 107 -8.05 -0.60 -10.42
C GLU A 107 -7.10 -1.57 -11.13
N PHE A 108 -5.83 -1.58 -10.71
CA PHE A 108 -4.78 -2.40 -11.33
C PHE A 108 -4.35 -3.61 -10.47
N SER A 109 -5.03 -3.87 -9.37
CA SER A 109 -4.61 -4.83 -8.34
C SER A 109 -4.40 -6.25 -8.85
N ASP A 110 -5.39 -6.85 -9.51
CA ASP A 110 -5.36 -8.27 -9.90
C ASP A 110 -4.38 -8.55 -11.04
N SER A 111 -4.28 -7.66 -12.02
CA SER A 111 -3.36 -7.83 -13.15
C SER A 111 -1.89 -7.74 -12.74
N LEU A 112 -1.59 -6.92 -11.72
CA LEU A 112 -0.23 -6.72 -11.23
C LEU A 112 0.28 -7.91 -10.40
N ARG A 113 -0.59 -8.62 -9.67
CA ARG A 113 -0.17 -9.75 -8.80
C ARG A 113 0.31 -10.99 -9.56
N ALA A 114 -0.15 -11.16 -10.79
CA ALA A 114 0.25 -12.28 -11.66
C ALA A 114 1.20 -11.84 -12.80
N SER A 115 1.77 -10.63 -12.70
CA SER A 115 2.75 -10.13 -13.65
C SER A 115 4.11 -10.82 -13.47
N TYR A 116 4.97 -10.72 -14.49
CA TYR A 116 6.35 -11.21 -14.39
C TYR A 116 7.11 -10.45 -13.29
N PRO A 117 7.80 -11.16 -12.37
CA PRO A 117 8.62 -10.53 -11.33
C PRO A 117 9.79 -9.77 -11.95
N SER A 118 10.22 -8.68 -11.32
CA SER A 118 11.45 -7.99 -11.73
C SER A 118 12.68 -8.87 -11.54
N LEU A 119 13.82 -8.50 -12.16
CA LEU A 119 15.09 -9.18 -11.88
C LEU A 119 15.44 -9.13 -10.39
N TYR A 120 15.14 -8.01 -9.73
CA TYR A 120 15.27 -7.85 -8.29
C TYR A 120 14.41 -8.86 -7.53
N ASP A 121 13.11 -8.94 -7.84
CA ASP A 121 12.19 -9.88 -7.18
C ASP A 121 12.58 -11.34 -7.42
N CYS A 122 13.09 -11.66 -8.62
CA CYS A 122 13.65 -12.97 -8.93
C CYS A 122 14.84 -13.31 -8.04
N SER A 123 15.81 -12.40 -7.93
CA SER A 123 17.00 -12.58 -7.08
C SER A 123 16.62 -12.68 -5.61
N LEU A 124 15.76 -11.78 -5.13
CA LEU A 124 15.28 -11.78 -3.75
C LEU A 124 14.52 -13.07 -3.44
N GLY A 125 13.54 -13.45 -4.26
CA GLY A 125 12.76 -14.67 -4.08
C GLY A 125 13.60 -15.94 -4.08
N SER A 126 14.58 -16.03 -4.99
CA SER A 126 15.53 -17.16 -5.04
C SER A 126 16.39 -17.22 -3.78
N THR A 127 16.94 -16.09 -3.33
CA THR A 127 17.76 -16.00 -2.11
C THR A 127 16.98 -16.40 -0.86
N LEU A 128 15.76 -15.86 -0.70
CA LEU A 128 14.90 -16.18 0.44
C LEU A 128 14.46 -17.66 0.44
N GLY A 129 14.16 -18.22 -0.73
CA GLY A 129 13.85 -19.64 -0.88
C GLY A 129 15.03 -20.53 -0.50
N HIS A 130 16.23 -20.18 -0.94
CA HIS A 130 17.45 -20.91 -0.59
C HIS A 130 17.75 -20.82 0.91
N LEU A 131 17.66 -19.63 1.50
CA LEU A 131 17.87 -19.41 2.93
C LEU A 131 16.85 -20.19 3.77
N SER A 132 15.58 -20.23 3.35
CA SER A 132 14.54 -21.04 3.99
C SER A 132 14.90 -22.52 4.01
N ALA A 133 15.39 -23.05 2.88
CA ALA A 133 15.80 -24.46 2.78
C ALA A 133 17.01 -24.76 3.68
N MET A 134 17.97 -23.84 3.80
CA MET A 134 19.09 -23.97 4.74
C MET A 134 18.58 -23.99 6.19
N CYS A 135 17.70 -23.06 6.58
CA CYS A 135 17.14 -23.04 7.93
C CYS A 135 16.32 -24.29 8.27
N ALA A 136 15.59 -24.85 7.30
CA ALA A 136 14.79 -26.06 7.49
C ALA A 136 15.64 -27.33 7.66
N THR A 137 16.85 -27.36 7.09
CA THR A 137 17.71 -28.56 7.08
C THR A 137 18.83 -28.52 8.12
N MET A 138 19.21 -27.33 8.59
CA MET A 138 20.25 -27.18 9.62
C MET A 138 19.69 -27.38 11.03
N HIS A 139 20.11 -28.48 11.68
CA HIS A 139 19.76 -28.80 13.07
C HIS A 139 20.27 -27.80 14.13
N ALA A 140 21.12 -26.85 13.75
CA ALA A 140 21.70 -25.84 14.64
C ALA A 140 20.85 -24.57 14.80
N LEU A 141 19.81 -24.41 13.97
CA LEU A 141 18.89 -23.30 14.04
C LEU A 141 17.56 -23.76 14.64
N PRO A 142 16.80 -22.88 15.32
CA PRO A 142 15.42 -23.19 15.67
C PRO A 142 14.63 -23.44 14.37
N SER A 143 14.44 -24.72 14.03
CA SER A 143 13.78 -25.16 12.79
C SER A 143 12.28 -24.91 12.78
N HIS A 144 11.73 -24.42 13.88
CA HIS A 144 10.30 -24.20 14.07
C HIS A 144 10.02 -22.70 14.18
N ALA A 145 9.21 -22.20 13.25
CA ALA A 145 8.69 -20.83 13.24
C ALA A 145 9.77 -19.73 13.20
N VAL A 146 10.57 -19.72 12.14
CA VAL A 146 11.47 -18.61 11.80
C VAL A 146 10.99 -17.90 10.53
N GLN A 147 11.23 -16.60 10.46
CA GLN A 147 11.13 -15.80 9.26
C GLN A 147 12.53 -15.56 8.71
N VAL A 148 12.68 -15.70 7.39
CA VAL A 148 13.90 -15.33 6.68
C VAL A 148 13.71 -14.01 5.94
N SER A 149 14.77 -13.22 5.86
CA SER A 149 14.83 -11.97 5.12
C SER A 149 16.26 -11.74 4.62
N VAL A 150 16.48 -10.62 3.95
CA VAL A 150 17.81 -10.08 3.65
C VAL A 150 18.00 -8.74 4.38
N ALA A 151 19.22 -8.47 4.84
CA ALA A 151 19.63 -7.11 5.17
C ALA A 151 20.06 -6.37 3.90
N ASN A 152 19.98 -5.04 3.93
CA ASN A 152 20.36 -4.15 2.83
C ASN A 152 19.59 -4.39 1.50
N PRO A 153 18.23 -4.41 1.52
CA PRO A 153 17.42 -4.71 0.33
C PRO A 153 17.59 -3.69 -0.82
N THR A 154 18.13 -2.50 -0.55
CA THR A 154 18.41 -1.47 -1.56
C THR A 154 19.72 -1.69 -2.30
N SER A 155 20.57 -2.60 -1.83
CA SER A 155 21.87 -2.89 -2.44
C SER A 155 21.76 -3.88 -3.60
N CYS A 156 22.85 -4.03 -4.36
CA CYS A 156 22.91 -5.04 -5.41
C CYS A 156 22.61 -6.44 -4.83
N PRO A 157 21.82 -7.31 -5.49
CA PRO A 157 21.50 -8.63 -4.96
C PRO A 157 22.70 -9.51 -4.62
N THR A 158 23.88 -9.23 -5.18
CA THR A 158 25.14 -9.93 -4.87
C THR A 158 25.68 -9.66 -3.47
N VAL A 159 25.18 -8.63 -2.78
CA VAL A 159 25.61 -8.25 -1.42
C VAL A 159 24.48 -8.35 -0.40
N PHE A 160 23.40 -9.06 -0.73
CA PHE A 160 22.37 -9.38 0.25
C PHE A 160 22.95 -10.20 1.40
N GLU A 161 22.75 -9.72 2.62
CA GLU A 161 23.18 -10.43 3.82
C GLU A 161 21.99 -11.22 4.38
N PRO A 162 22.17 -12.50 4.78
CA PRO A 162 21.09 -13.32 5.28
C PRO A 162 20.62 -12.83 6.66
N LEU A 163 19.31 -12.67 6.82
CA LEU A 163 18.68 -12.32 8.08
C LEU A 163 17.67 -13.39 8.49
N VAL A 164 17.77 -13.88 9.72
CA VAL A 164 16.85 -14.90 10.28
C VAL A 164 16.32 -14.41 11.61
N LEU A 165 14.99 -14.37 11.74
CA LEU A 165 14.29 -13.84 12.91
C LEU A 165 13.30 -14.88 13.44
N PRO A 166 13.19 -15.08 14.77
CA PRO A 166 12.09 -15.86 15.32
C PRO A 166 10.74 -15.23 14.95
N LEU A 167 9.77 -16.04 14.51
CA LEU A 167 8.46 -15.56 14.06
C LEU A 167 7.74 -14.74 15.14
N ALA A 168 7.88 -15.14 16.41
CA ALA A 168 7.30 -14.41 17.53
C ALA A 168 7.88 -13.00 17.70
N ALA A 169 9.20 -12.83 17.47
CA ALA A 169 9.85 -11.52 17.53
C ALA A 169 9.38 -10.62 16.37
N SER A 170 9.29 -11.18 15.17
CA SER A 170 8.75 -10.47 14.00
C SER A 170 7.29 -10.05 14.20
N ALA A 171 6.44 -10.95 14.70
CA ALA A 171 5.04 -10.64 15.01
C ALA A 171 4.91 -9.55 16.08
N ALA A 172 5.73 -9.61 17.15
CA ALA A 172 5.75 -8.58 18.18
C ALA A 172 6.17 -7.21 17.62
N GLN A 173 7.18 -7.15 16.75
CA GLN A 173 7.59 -5.92 16.06
C GLN A 173 6.47 -5.36 15.17
N LEU A 174 5.81 -6.22 14.38
CA LEU A 174 4.73 -5.81 13.48
C LEU A 174 3.53 -5.22 14.24
N HIS A 175 3.24 -5.76 15.44
CA HIS A 175 2.15 -5.29 16.29
C HIS A 175 2.56 -4.19 17.27
N GLY A 176 3.77 -3.61 17.13
CA GLY A 176 4.25 -2.55 18.04
C GLY A 176 4.44 -2.99 19.48
N LEU A 177 4.44 -4.30 19.74
CA LEU A 177 4.67 -4.92 21.05
C LEU A 177 6.18 -5.02 21.31
N CYS A 178 6.89 -3.88 21.26
CA CYS A 178 8.31 -3.89 21.58
C CYS A 178 8.50 -3.87 23.10
N VAL A 179 9.25 -4.84 23.62
CA VAL A 179 9.74 -4.80 25.00
C VAL A 179 10.74 -3.66 25.10
N SER A 180 10.51 -2.72 26.03
CA SER A 180 11.49 -1.67 26.37
C SER A 180 12.86 -2.30 26.56
N SER A 181 13.88 -1.79 25.87
CA SER A 181 15.22 -2.36 25.83
C SER A 181 15.84 -2.40 27.23
N ALA A 182 15.68 -3.51 27.94
CA ALA A 182 16.59 -3.87 29.01
C ALA A 182 17.82 -4.51 28.36
N ALA A 183 18.95 -3.79 28.45
CA ALA A 183 20.31 -4.16 28.05
C ALA A 183 20.52 -5.64 27.68
N VAL A 184 20.63 -5.93 26.38
CA VAL A 184 21.15 -7.21 25.91
C VAL A 184 22.65 -7.08 25.75
N SER A 185 23.37 -7.82 26.59
CA SER A 185 24.83 -7.93 26.60
C SER A 185 25.37 -8.36 25.24
N GLU A 186 26.33 -7.60 24.72
CA GLU A 186 27.14 -7.95 23.56
C GLU A 186 28.01 -9.18 23.89
N THR A 187 27.57 -10.38 23.55
CA THR A 187 28.47 -11.53 23.37
C THR A 187 28.15 -12.24 22.06
N PRO A 188 29.13 -12.36 21.14
CA PRO A 188 28.92 -13.00 19.86
C PRO A 188 29.01 -14.52 20.04
N ALA A 189 27.86 -15.18 20.15
CA ALA A 189 27.78 -16.62 19.92
C ALA A 189 27.04 -16.85 18.60
N ASN A 190 27.76 -17.36 17.61
CA ASN A 190 27.25 -17.89 16.33
C ASN A 190 26.78 -16.90 15.24
N GLY A 191 27.44 -15.75 15.10
CA GLY A 191 27.39 -14.98 13.83
C GLY A 191 26.03 -14.43 13.41
N VAL A 192 25.04 -14.42 14.31
CA VAL A 192 23.75 -13.76 14.07
C VAL A 192 23.85 -12.35 14.64
N PHE A 193 23.98 -11.37 13.75
CA PHE A 193 23.86 -9.96 14.10
C PHE A 193 22.37 -9.63 14.27
N SER A 194 21.98 -9.16 15.46
CA SER A 194 20.73 -8.42 15.64
C SER A 194 21.07 -6.94 15.52
N VAL A 195 21.00 -6.40 14.30
CA VAL A 195 21.06 -4.95 14.11
C VAL A 195 19.67 -4.38 14.40
N ALA A 196 19.61 -3.42 15.32
CA ALA A 196 18.44 -2.56 15.47
C ALA A 196 18.54 -1.44 14.41
N GLU A 197 18.09 -1.71 13.19
CA GLU A 197 17.91 -0.67 12.17
C GLU A 197 16.69 -0.93 11.29
N GLY A 198 15.87 0.12 11.16
CA GLY A 198 15.23 0.49 9.90
C GLY A 198 13.95 -0.24 9.52
N ASP A 199 12.83 0.38 9.87
CA ASP A 199 11.61 0.48 9.08
C ASP A 199 11.30 -0.68 8.14
N ALA A 200 10.49 -1.61 8.64
CA ALA A 200 9.84 -2.61 7.82
C ALA A 200 9.03 -1.93 6.71
N LEU A 201 9.50 -2.09 5.47
CA LEU A 201 8.96 -1.51 4.23
C LEU A 201 7.48 -1.83 3.95
N PHE A 202 6.85 -2.73 4.73
CA PHE A 202 5.42 -3.04 4.65
C PHE A 202 4.75 -3.25 6.01
N ALA A 203 5.35 -2.76 7.10
CA ALA A 203 4.59 -2.59 8.33
C ALA A 203 3.64 -1.40 8.14
N LEU A 204 2.39 -1.69 7.80
CA LEU A 204 1.25 -0.82 8.15
C LEU A 204 1.05 -0.83 9.68
N SER A 205 2.14 -0.62 10.43
CA SER A 205 2.12 -0.21 11.81
C SER A 205 1.60 1.22 11.82
N GLU A 206 0.57 1.46 12.62
CA GLU A 206 -0.09 2.77 12.84
C GLU A 206 0.89 3.90 13.16
N SER A 207 2.13 3.60 13.58
CA SER A 207 3.11 4.62 13.98
C SER A 207 4.19 4.94 12.95
N ALA A 208 4.47 4.11 11.95
CA ALA A 208 5.61 4.32 11.02
C ALA A 208 5.19 4.64 9.58
N SER A 209 4.02 4.13 9.14
CA SER A 209 3.59 4.27 7.75
C SER A 209 2.75 5.51 7.47
N GLU A 210 1.97 6.00 8.45
CA GLU A 210 1.17 7.22 8.27
C GLU A 210 2.07 8.44 8.11
N ASP A 211 3.13 8.56 8.91
CA ASP A 211 4.06 9.69 8.83
C ASP A 211 4.87 9.68 7.54
N ALA A 212 5.42 8.55 7.10
CA ALA A 212 6.24 8.50 5.89
C ALA A 212 5.44 8.80 4.61
N VAL A 213 4.26 8.19 4.46
CA VAL A 213 3.38 8.46 3.30
C VAL A 213 2.84 9.88 3.35
N SER A 214 2.39 10.35 4.52
CA SER A 214 1.91 11.74 4.67
C SER A 214 3.02 12.75 4.41
N GLN A 215 4.26 12.47 4.81
CA GLN A 215 5.42 13.31 4.51
C GLN A 215 5.73 13.32 3.01
N LEU A 216 5.72 12.17 2.32
CA LEU A 216 5.91 12.11 0.87
C LEU A 216 4.82 12.87 0.12
N VAL A 217 3.55 12.70 0.54
CA VAL A 217 2.43 13.46 -0.01
C VAL A 217 2.62 14.96 0.24
N ALA A 218 2.96 15.38 1.46
CA ALA A 218 3.20 16.77 1.80
C ALA A 218 4.38 17.36 0.99
N GLN A 219 5.47 16.63 0.83
CA GLN A 219 6.61 17.04 0.00
C GLN A 219 6.22 17.14 -1.47
N GLY A 220 5.43 16.20 -1.99
CA GLY A 220 4.87 16.25 -3.35
C GLY A 220 3.96 17.47 -3.56
N MET A 221 3.09 17.76 -2.59
CA MET A 221 2.23 18.95 -2.59
C MET A 221 3.05 20.24 -2.60
N GLN A 222 4.14 20.31 -1.82
CA GLN A 222 5.03 21.47 -1.74
C GLN A 222 5.91 21.65 -2.99
N SER A 223 6.20 20.59 -3.75
CA SER A 223 7.07 20.63 -4.93
C SER A 223 6.33 20.97 -6.24
N GLY A 224 5.06 21.40 -6.14
CA GLY A 224 4.27 21.91 -7.25
C GLY A 224 3.83 20.83 -8.25
N TRP A 225 3.74 19.57 -7.82
CA TRP A 225 3.20 18.47 -8.65
C TRP A 225 1.67 18.54 -8.82
N VAL A 226 0.98 19.25 -7.93
CA VAL A 226 -0.48 19.41 -7.96
C VAL A 226 -0.90 20.39 -9.05
N GLU A 227 -0.15 21.49 -9.21
CA GLU A 227 -0.51 22.59 -10.11
C GLU A 227 0.15 22.48 -11.50
N ALA A 228 1.28 21.79 -11.59
CA ALA A 228 2.04 21.65 -12.83
C ALA A 228 1.91 20.25 -13.45
N GLU A 229 1.92 20.16 -14.77
CA GLU A 229 1.91 18.91 -15.55
C GLU A 229 3.27 18.18 -15.48
N LYS A 230 3.67 17.76 -14.28
CA LYS A 230 4.91 17.01 -14.03
C LYS A 230 4.58 15.52 -14.00
N TYR A 231 4.71 14.84 -15.14
CA TYR A 231 4.51 13.40 -15.24
C TYR A 231 5.82 12.66 -15.47
N CYS A 232 6.05 11.61 -14.68
CA CYS A 232 7.08 10.61 -14.93
C CYS A 232 6.41 9.42 -15.63
N ASN A 233 6.93 9.01 -16.78
CA ASN A 233 6.37 7.92 -17.57
C ASN A 233 7.36 6.75 -17.56
N PRO A 234 7.42 5.94 -16.49
CA PRO A 234 8.28 4.77 -16.48
C PRO A 234 7.85 3.82 -17.59
N GLY A 235 8.83 3.29 -18.31
CA GLY A 235 8.58 2.26 -19.33
C GLY A 235 8.23 0.90 -18.71
N PRO A 236 7.89 -0.09 -19.55
CA PRO A 236 7.71 -1.46 -19.10
C PRO A 236 8.97 -2.03 -18.44
N LEU A 237 8.77 -3.01 -17.56
CA LEU A 237 9.86 -3.78 -16.95
C LEU A 237 10.77 -4.39 -18.03
N GLN A 238 12.08 -4.18 -17.89
CA GLN A 238 13.09 -4.67 -18.83
C GLN A 238 13.82 -5.90 -18.28
N PHE A 239 14.12 -6.86 -19.14
CA PHE A 239 14.77 -8.13 -18.75
C PHE A 239 16.11 -8.42 -19.45
N ALA A 240 16.37 -7.78 -20.60
CA ALA A 240 17.51 -8.12 -21.45
C ALA A 240 18.62 -7.04 -21.47
N GLU A 241 18.30 -5.81 -21.06
CA GLU A 241 19.26 -4.71 -21.09
C GLU A 241 20.04 -4.60 -19.77
N PRO A 242 21.29 -4.12 -19.80
CA PRO A 242 22.02 -3.79 -18.58
C PRO A 242 21.27 -2.72 -17.77
N ALA A 243 21.37 -2.80 -16.44
CA ALA A 243 20.74 -1.84 -15.54
C ALA A 243 21.13 -0.41 -15.92
N LYS A 244 20.12 0.45 -16.10
CA LYS A 244 20.29 1.88 -16.39
C LYS A 244 19.91 2.66 -15.14
N ASP A 245 20.83 3.49 -14.66
CA ASP A 245 20.64 4.30 -13.43
C ASP A 245 19.77 5.56 -13.64
N TYR A 246 19.05 5.66 -14.77
CA TYR A 246 18.25 6.84 -15.09
C TYR A 246 16.78 6.49 -15.30
N TYR A 247 15.92 7.21 -14.58
CA TYR A 247 14.48 7.21 -14.79
C TYR A 247 14.13 8.15 -15.95
N TYR A 248 13.26 7.69 -16.85
CA TYR A 248 12.73 8.52 -17.92
C TYR A 248 11.69 9.50 -17.35
N SER A 249 12.13 10.69 -16.96
CA SER A 249 11.23 11.81 -16.67
C SER A 249 11.17 12.73 -17.88
N ARG A 250 9.96 13.13 -18.28
CA ARG A 250 9.76 14.08 -19.38
C ARG A 250 10.44 15.42 -19.10
N SER A 251 10.45 15.88 -17.85
CA SER A 251 11.13 17.12 -17.47
C SER A 251 12.64 16.98 -17.56
N LEU A 252 13.22 15.85 -17.14
CA LEU A 252 14.65 15.55 -17.34
C LEU A 252 14.97 15.46 -18.84
N PHE A 253 14.12 14.83 -19.64
CA PHE A 253 14.28 14.75 -21.08
C PHE A 253 14.22 16.14 -21.74
N GLU A 254 13.29 17.01 -21.36
CA GLU A 254 13.18 18.36 -21.92
C GLU A 254 14.37 19.25 -21.51
N VAL A 255 14.87 19.12 -20.27
CA VAL A 255 16.10 19.78 -19.81
C VAL A 255 17.32 19.26 -20.58
N LEU A 256 17.45 17.94 -20.74
CA LEU A 256 18.53 17.32 -21.50
C LEU A 256 18.45 17.67 -22.99
N LYS A 257 17.25 17.77 -23.57
CA LYS A 257 17.03 18.19 -24.96
C LYS A 257 17.33 19.68 -25.16
N GLY A 258 17.09 20.50 -24.14
CA GLY A 258 17.54 21.90 -24.07
C GLY A 258 19.06 22.01 -24.06
N ALA A 259 19.73 21.17 -23.26
CA ALA A 259 21.19 21.06 -23.23
C ALA A 259 21.79 20.48 -24.52
N MET A 260 21.13 19.52 -25.17
CA MET A 260 21.56 18.95 -26.45
C MET A 260 21.33 19.89 -27.64
N LYS A 261 20.53 20.95 -27.52
CA LYS A 261 20.44 22.00 -28.56
C LYS A 261 21.65 22.93 -28.58
N SER A 262 22.49 22.96 -27.54
CA SER A 262 23.76 23.73 -27.57
C SER A 262 24.94 22.93 -28.13
N GLU A 263 24.81 21.62 -28.30
CA GLU A 263 25.85 20.78 -28.90
C GLU A 263 25.29 20.09 -30.15
N ALA A 264 25.80 20.47 -31.32
CA ALA A 264 25.43 19.86 -32.59
C ALA A 264 25.77 18.35 -32.58
N CYS A 265 24.77 17.50 -32.33
CA CYS A 265 24.88 16.07 -32.56
C CYS A 265 23.61 15.53 -33.23
N GLY A 266 23.83 14.68 -34.24
CA GLY A 266 22.91 14.38 -35.34
C GLY A 266 21.51 13.90 -34.96
N ALA A 267 20.52 14.49 -35.61
CA ALA A 267 19.15 14.02 -35.65
C ALA A 267 19.06 12.67 -36.37
N ALA A 268 19.02 11.55 -35.63
CA ALA A 268 18.66 10.25 -36.20
C ALA A 268 18.12 9.20 -35.21
N ALA A 269 18.23 9.39 -33.90
CA ALA A 269 17.68 8.43 -32.93
C ALA A 269 16.45 9.04 -32.24
N CYS A 270 15.39 8.24 -32.10
CA CYS A 270 14.15 8.57 -31.38
C CYS A 270 13.08 9.34 -32.17
N ARG A 271 12.82 8.89 -33.41
CA ARG A 271 11.43 8.80 -33.88
C ARG A 271 11.05 7.33 -33.84
N ASP A 272 9.86 7.08 -33.30
CA ASP A 272 9.16 5.79 -33.17
C ASP A 272 9.53 4.95 -31.95
N GLN A 273 8.83 5.22 -30.84
CA GLN A 273 8.16 4.23 -29.98
C GLN A 273 7.15 4.95 -29.07
#